data_AF-G2G6E0-F1
#
_entry.id   AF-G2G6E0-F1
#
_cell.length_a   1.000
_cell.length_b   1.000
_cell.length_c   1.000
_cell.angle_alpha   90.00
_cell.angle_beta   90.00
_cell.angle_gamma   90.00
#
_symmetry.space_group_name_H-M   'P 1'
#
loop_
_entity.id
_entity.type
_entity.pdbx_description
1 polymer ?
#
loop_
_entity_poly.entity_id
_entity_poly.type
_entity_poly.pdbx_seq_one_letter_code
_entity_poly.pdbx_strand_id
1 'polypeptide(L)'
;MSTLADHGRELIPRPEQTPDALRAALAVVAPARLEEMQATKDAAFAKAVEWESLSPVRSWVLLWSRDIEIARRPALAARFARARNSLEDEDPDVAREALRELTAVLDEAMRAVRG
;
A
#
# COMPACT_ATOMS: atom_id res chain seq x y z
N MET A 1 11.27 20.21 20.11
CA MET A 1 9.81 20.06 20.25
C MET A 1 9.25 19.56 18.94
N SER A 2 9.03 18.25 18.80
CA SER A 2 8.33 17.69 17.63
C SER A 2 6.90 17.39 18.06
N THR A 3 5.95 18.11 17.48
CA THR A 3 4.52 17.83 17.59
C THR A 3 4.24 16.53 16.86
N LEU A 4 4.34 15.40 17.57
CA LEU A 4 3.64 14.19 17.16
C LEU A 4 2.16 14.53 17.25
N ALA A 5 1.58 14.94 16.12
CA ALA A 5 0.15 15.07 15.99
C ALA A 5 -0.46 13.72 16.40
N ASP A 6 -1.42 13.75 17.30
CA ASP A 6 -2.17 12.58 17.71
C ASP A 6 -2.90 12.03 16.48
N HIS A 7 -2.27 11.06 15.81
CA HIS A 7 -2.76 10.48 14.57
C HIS A 7 -3.95 9.54 14.79
N GLY A 8 -4.63 9.61 15.94
CA GLY A 8 -5.99 9.10 16.12
C GLY A 8 -6.20 7.63 15.74
N ARG A 9 -5.14 6.78 15.86
CA ARG A 9 -5.00 5.34 15.50
C ARG A 9 -4.07 5.04 14.31
N GLU A 10 -3.48 6.02 13.65
CA GLU A 10 -2.54 5.82 12.54
C GLU A 10 -1.08 5.92 12.99
N LEU A 11 -0.17 5.18 12.36
CA LEU A 11 1.24 5.06 12.79
C LEU A 11 2.09 6.29 12.40
N ILE A 12 1.80 6.87 11.24
CA ILE A 12 2.50 8.03 10.65
C ILE A 12 1.48 8.87 9.89
N PRO A 13 1.71 10.18 9.64
CA PRO A 13 0.85 10.94 8.75
C PRO A 13 0.87 10.34 7.34
N ARG A 14 -0.16 10.65 6.54
CA ARG A 14 -0.15 10.27 5.12
C ARG A 14 1.05 10.92 4.43
N PRO A 15 1.93 10.15 3.77
CA PRO A 15 3.05 10.72 3.05
C PRO A 15 2.61 11.43 1.78
N GLU A 16 3.42 12.36 1.31
CA GLU A 16 3.32 12.87 -0.06
C GLU A 16 3.55 11.74 -1.07
N GLN A 17 2.94 11.85 -2.26
CA GLN A 17 3.06 10.86 -3.33
C GLN A 17 4.33 11.05 -4.16
N THR A 18 5.47 11.22 -3.47
CA THR A 18 6.80 11.29 -4.08
C THR A 18 7.61 10.05 -3.71
N PRO A 19 8.52 9.55 -4.58
CA PRO A 19 9.29 8.35 -4.29
C PRO A 19 10.04 8.38 -2.95
N ASP A 20 10.62 9.52 -2.60
CA ASP A 20 11.38 9.67 -1.35
C ASP A 20 10.48 9.69 -0.12
N ALA A 21 9.34 10.39 -0.16
CA ALA A 21 8.37 10.40 0.93
C ALA A 21 7.77 9.01 1.16
N LEU A 22 7.43 8.29 0.09
CA LEU A 22 6.93 6.92 0.17
C LEU A 22 7.99 5.97 0.75
N ARG A 23 9.26 6.11 0.36
CA ARG A 23 10.36 5.30 0.92
C ARG A 23 10.57 5.57 2.41
N ALA A 24 10.54 6.84 2.81
CA ALA A 24 10.67 7.24 4.22
C ALA A 24 9.51 6.68 5.06
N ALA A 25 8.28 6.76 4.55
CA ALA A 25 7.11 6.19 5.20
C ALA A 25 7.20 4.66 5.32
N LEU A 26 7.60 3.97 4.24
CA LEU A 26 7.74 2.51 4.22
C LEU A 26 8.77 2.02 5.22
N ALA A 27 9.88 2.75 5.39
CA ALA A 27 10.90 2.42 6.39
C ALA A 27 10.36 2.41 7.83
N VAL A 28 9.28 3.15 8.11
CA VAL A 28 8.63 3.16 9.43
C VAL A 28 7.60 2.04 9.55
N VAL A 29 6.73 1.87 8.54
CA VAL A 29 5.55 0.99 8.68
C VAL A 29 5.79 -0.46 8.23
N ALA A 30 6.74 -0.70 7.33
CA ALA A 30 7.06 -2.04 6.82
C ALA A 30 8.50 -2.11 6.27
N PRO A 31 9.54 -1.94 7.12
CA PRO A 31 10.93 -1.85 6.68
C PRO A 31 11.42 -3.06 5.87
N ALA A 32 10.88 -4.25 6.15
CA ALA A 32 11.21 -5.47 5.41
C ALA A 32 10.83 -5.43 3.91
N ARG A 33 10.00 -4.47 3.48
CA ARG A 33 9.57 -4.31 2.07
C ARG A 33 10.39 -3.27 1.30
N LEU A 34 11.43 -2.68 1.90
CA LEU A 34 12.25 -1.66 1.23
C LEU A 34 12.95 -2.20 -0.04
N GLU A 35 13.44 -3.45 0.01
CA GLU A 35 14.07 -4.10 -1.15
C GLU A 35 13.06 -4.34 -2.29
N GLU A 36 11.84 -4.80 -1.95
CA GLU A 36 10.73 -4.96 -2.89
C GLU A 36 10.36 -3.62 -3.55
N MET A 37 10.29 -2.54 -2.76
CA MET A 37 10.01 -1.20 -3.27
C MET A 37 11.06 -0.73 -4.26
N GLN A 38 12.34 -0.97 -3.97
CA GLN A 38 13.43 -0.61 -4.86
C GLN A 38 13.38 -1.42 -6.17
N ALA A 39 13.23 -2.75 -6.08
CA ALA A 39 13.16 -3.61 -7.26
C ALA A 39 11.96 -3.25 -8.18
N THR A 40 10.79 -2.99 -7.60
CA THR A 40 9.60 -2.59 -8.37
C THR A 40 9.72 -1.18 -8.96
N LYS A 41 10.48 -0.28 -8.32
CA LYS A 41 10.79 1.06 -8.86
C LYS A 41 11.65 0.92 -10.10
N ASP A 42 12.71 0.13 -10.02
CA ASP A 42 13.63 -0.10 -11.15
C ASP A 42 12.90 -0.73 -12.33
N ALA A 43 12.02 -1.71 -12.07
CA ALA A 43 11.15 -2.28 -13.09
C ALA A 43 10.19 -1.26 -13.72
N ALA A 44 9.64 -0.33 -12.94
CA ALA A 44 8.77 0.73 -13.45
C ALA A 44 9.52 1.72 -14.34
N PHE A 45 10.76 2.08 -13.99
CA PHE A 45 11.62 2.92 -14.85
C PHE A 45 11.99 2.22 -16.15
N ALA A 46 12.37 0.94 -16.09
CA ALA A 46 12.66 0.16 -17.29
C ALA A 46 11.45 0.12 -18.25
N LYS A 47 10.26 -0.17 -17.73
CA LYS A 47 9.00 -0.14 -18.50
C LYS A 47 8.67 1.24 -19.05
N ALA A 48 8.97 2.30 -18.30
CA ALA A 48 8.69 3.67 -18.76
C ALA A 48 9.54 4.04 -19.99
N VAL A 49 10.78 3.57 -20.05
CA VAL A 49 11.64 3.70 -21.23
C VAL A 49 11.12 2.82 -22.37
N GLU A 50 10.88 1.54 -22.10
CA GLU A 50 10.40 0.57 -23.09
C GLU A 50 9.09 1.02 -23.77
N TRP A 51 8.16 1.58 -22.98
CA TRP A 51 6.83 1.98 -23.46
C TRP A 51 6.76 3.46 -23.84
N GLU A 52 7.85 4.20 -23.72
CA GLU A 52 7.92 5.65 -23.92
C GLU A 52 6.79 6.40 -23.17
N SER A 53 6.53 5.98 -21.92
CA SER A 53 5.37 6.41 -21.15
C SER A 53 5.68 6.54 -19.67
N LEU A 54 5.16 7.60 -19.03
CA LEU A 54 5.23 7.76 -17.56
C LEU A 54 4.19 6.93 -16.80
N SER A 55 3.29 6.24 -17.50
CA SER A 55 2.24 5.43 -16.87
C SER A 55 2.75 4.36 -15.91
N PRO A 56 3.85 3.62 -16.19
CA PRO A 56 4.42 2.67 -15.24
C PRO A 56 4.90 3.33 -13.94
N VAL A 57 5.56 4.47 -14.02
CA VAL A 57 6.03 5.23 -12.84
C VAL A 57 4.84 5.75 -12.02
N ARG A 58 3.83 6.32 -12.67
CA ARG A 58 2.60 6.78 -12.00
C ARG A 58 1.88 5.63 -11.30
N SER A 59 1.81 4.46 -11.95
CA SER A 59 1.20 3.26 -11.39
C SER A 59 1.99 2.74 -10.18
N TRP A 60 3.32 2.79 -10.24
CA TRP A 60 4.18 2.44 -9.10
C TRP A 60 3.97 3.37 -7.90
N VAL A 61 3.86 4.69 -8.12
CA VAL A 61 3.55 5.66 -7.05
C VAL A 61 2.21 5.33 -6.39
N LEU A 62 1.16 5.08 -7.19
CA LEU A 62 -0.17 4.75 -6.67
C LEU A 62 -0.19 3.42 -5.89
N LEU A 63 0.50 2.40 -6.42
CA LEU A 63 0.63 1.10 -5.76
C LEU A 63 1.22 1.25 -4.36
N TRP A 64 2.38 1.91 -4.25
CA TRP A 64 3.06 2.07 -2.96
C TRP A 64 2.32 3.03 -2.03
N SER A 65 1.67 4.06 -2.56
CA SER A 65 0.81 4.94 -1.75
C SER A 65 -0.33 4.16 -1.09
N ARG A 66 -0.99 3.25 -1.83
CA ARG A 66 -2.06 2.39 -1.30
C ARG A 66 -1.55 1.42 -0.25
N ASP A 67 -0.47 0.73 -0.54
CA ASP A 67 0.10 -0.27 0.37
C ASP A 67 0.57 0.38 1.68
N ILE A 68 1.14 1.59 1.61
CA ILE A 68 1.52 2.38 2.79
C ILE A 68 0.28 2.89 3.54
N GLU A 69 -0.78 3.32 2.84
CA GLU A 69 -2.04 3.73 3.48
C GLU A 69 -2.68 2.58 4.27
N ILE A 70 -2.59 1.34 3.77
CA ILE A 70 -3.00 0.14 4.52
C ILE A 70 -2.10 -0.06 5.74
N ALA A 71 -0.78 -0.07 5.55
CA ALA A 71 0.18 -0.38 6.62
C ALA A 71 0.18 0.67 7.76
N ARG A 72 0.01 1.96 7.44
CA ARG A 72 -0.03 3.02 8.45
C ARG A 72 -1.30 3.00 9.30
N ARG A 73 -2.33 2.22 8.92
CA ARG A 73 -3.62 2.10 9.61
C ARG A 73 -3.76 0.67 10.19
N PRO A 74 -3.36 0.40 11.44
CA PRO A 74 -3.30 -0.96 12.00
C PRO A 74 -4.60 -1.77 11.88
N ALA A 75 -5.75 -1.12 12.06
CA ALA A 75 -7.05 -1.78 11.90
C ALA A 75 -7.30 -2.23 10.44
N LEU A 76 -6.91 -1.42 9.47
CA LEU A 76 -7.03 -1.73 8.05
C LEU A 76 -6.03 -2.80 7.63
N ALA A 77 -4.78 -2.72 8.10
CA ALA A 77 -3.76 -3.76 7.91
C ALA A 77 -4.20 -5.12 8.47
N ALA A 78 -4.83 -5.15 9.65
CA ALA A 78 -5.35 -6.38 10.24
C ALA A 78 -6.48 -7.00 9.41
N ARG A 79 -7.38 -6.17 8.84
CA ARG A 79 -8.42 -6.63 7.90
C ARG A 79 -7.80 -7.20 6.62
N PHE A 80 -6.84 -6.48 6.03
CA PHE A 80 -6.09 -6.91 4.85
C PHE A 80 -5.43 -8.28 5.05
N ALA A 81 -4.71 -8.45 6.16
CA ALA A 81 -4.00 -9.69 6.47
C ALA A 81 -4.97 -10.87 6.68
N ARG A 82 -6.07 -10.67 7.42
CA ARG A 82 -7.09 -11.71 7.60
C ARG A 82 -7.73 -12.12 6.27
N ALA A 83 -8.17 -11.15 5.47
CA ALA A 83 -8.78 -11.41 4.17
C ALA A 83 -7.80 -12.15 3.25
N ARG A 84 -6.54 -11.72 3.18
CA ARG A 84 -5.51 -12.40 2.38
C ARG A 84 -5.28 -13.84 2.83
N ASN A 85 -5.23 -14.12 4.13
CA ASN A 85 -4.99 -15.47 4.65
C ASN A 85 -6.16 -16.42 4.39
N SER A 86 -7.37 -15.91 4.19
CA SER A 86 -8.58 -16.70 3.92
C SER A 86 -8.87 -16.91 2.43
N LEU A 87 -8.03 -16.42 1.52
CA LEU A 87 -8.25 -16.61 0.06
C LEU A 87 -8.10 -18.07 -0.39
N GLU A 88 -7.27 -18.84 0.30
CA GLU A 88 -6.97 -20.25 -0.01
C GLU A 88 -7.76 -21.22 0.87
N ASP A 89 -8.81 -20.73 1.53
CA ASP A 89 -9.67 -21.57 2.38
C ASP A 89 -10.36 -22.66 1.54
N GLU A 90 -10.49 -23.86 2.11
CA GLU A 90 -11.13 -25.00 1.46
C GLU A 90 -12.62 -24.75 1.25
N ASP A 91 -13.25 -23.94 2.09
CA ASP A 91 -14.63 -23.50 1.93
C ASP A 91 -14.71 -22.36 0.87
N PRO A 92 -15.37 -22.61 -0.28
CA PRO A 92 -15.49 -21.61 -1.34
C PRO A 92 -16.27 -20.35 -0.92
N ASP A 93 -17.16 -20.45 0.08
CA ASP A 93 -17.90 -19.30 0.57
C ASP A 93 -17.00 -18.40 1.42
N VAL A 94 -16.11 -18.99 2.23
CA VAL A 94 -15.06 -18.26 2.98
C VAL A 94 -14.10 -17.58 2.01
N ALA A 95 -13.57 -18.29 1.02
CA ALA A 95 -12.67 -17.72 0.02
C ALA A 95 -13.32 -16.56 -0.76
N ARG A 96 -14.61 -16.66 -1.08
CA ARG A 96 -15.35 -15.59 -1.77
C ARG A 96 -15.54 -14.35 -0.90
N GLU A 97 -15.85 -14.54 0.38
CA GLU A 97 -15.99 -13.42 1.32
C GLU A 97 -14.64 -12.75 1.59
N ALA A 98 -13.58 -13.54 1.69
CA ALA A 98 -12.20 -13.08 1.78
C ALA A 98 -11.80 -12.19 0.58
N LEU A 99 -12.15 -12.61 -0.64
CA LEU A 99 -11.91 -11.81 -1.84
C LEU A 99 -12.67 -10.47 -1.80
N ARG A 100 -13.96 -10.49 -1.40
CA ARG A 100 -14.75 -9.25 -1.28
C ARG A 100 -14.14 -8.29 -0.27
N GLU A 101 -13.75 -8.78 0.91
CA GLU A 101 -13.13 -7.96 1.95
C GLU A 101 -11.77 -7.42 1.49
N LEU A 102 -10.98 -8.23 0.78
CA LEU A 102 -9.70 -7.78 0.23
C LEU A 102 -9.90 -6.63 -0.77
N THR A 103 -10.86 -6.75 -1.69
CA THR A 103 -11.24 -5.67 -2.62
C THR A 103 -11.70 -4.43 -1.86
N ALA A 104 -12.56 -4.58 -0.84
CA ALA A 104 -13.07 -3.47 -0.05
C ALA A 104 -11.94 -2.70 0.66
N VAL A 105 -10.96 -3.40 1.24
CA VAL A 105 -9.80 -2.79 1.91
C VAL A 105 -8.91 -2.05 0.90
N LEU A 106 -8.63 -2.65 -0.26
CA LEU A 106 -7.85 -2.02 -1.32
C LEU A 106 -8.52 -0.75 -1.85
N ASP A 107 -9.84 -0.78 -2.04
CA ASP A 107 -10.62 0.37 -2.46
C ASP A 107 -10.67 1.47 -1.41
N GLU A 108 -10.86 1.13 -0.13
CA GLU A 108 -10.83 2.08 0.98
C GLU A 108 -9.50 2.83 1.02
N ALA A 109 -8.37 2.10 0.90
CA ALA A 109 -7.05 2.69 0.83
C ALA A 109 -6.87 3.57 -0.42
N MET A 110 -7.31 3.11 -1.59
CA MET A 110 -7.19 3.89 -2.83
C MET A 110 -8.03 5.17 -2.81
N ARG A 111 -9.23 5.16 -2.23
CA ARG A 111 -10.03 6.37 -2.04
C ARG A 111 -9.29 7.37 -1.16
N ALA A 112 -8.77 6.91 -0.02
CA ALA A 112 -8.00 7.75 0.90
C ALA A 112 -6.75 8.36 0.24
N VAL A 113 -6.05 7.60 -0.60
CA VAL A 113 -4.88 8.08 -1.38
C VAL A 113 -5.26 9.17 -2.38
N ARG A 114 -6.44 9.09 -3.00
CA ARG A 114 -6.86 10.00 -4.08
C ARG A 114 -7.52 11.30 -3.59
N GLY A 115 -7.99 11.34 -2.34
CA GLY A 115 -8.74 12.47 -1.78
C GLY A 115 -10.23 12.22 -1.84
#